data_AF-A0AAX3UF60-F1
#
_entry.id   AF-A0AAX3UF60-F1
#
_cell.length_a   1.000
_cell.length_b   1.000
_cell.length_c   1.000
_cell.angle_alpha   90.00
_cell.angle_beta   90.00
_cell.angle_gamma   90.00
#
_symmetry.space_group_name_H-M   'P 1'
#
loop_
_entity.id
_entity.type
_entity.pdbx_description
1 polymer ?
#
loop_
_entity_poly.entity_id
_entity_poly.type
_entity_poly.pdbx_seq_one_letter_code
_entity_poly.pdbx_strand_id
1 'polypeptide(L)'
;MIFGFNRRRVINNIKKNAEKKQFNAKAELNDPVLTKEEVKKLVQQFWQHTQTLNYRILNLIFRRIFGLVAIVLPPRSRIEGMQNLPDSPSAFITGNHYNQFDVLMIKRLAMKKKSACMQ
;
A
#
# COMPACT_ATOMS: atom_id res chain seq x y z
N MET A 1 -9.38 1.15 3.88
CA MET A 1 -8.92 -0.20 4.29
C MET A 1 -10.01 -0.83 5.13
N ILE A 2 -9.99 -2.15 5.35
CA ILE A 2 -10.85 -2.76 6.36
C ILE A 2 -9.93 -3.53 7.32
N PHE A 3 -9.61 -2.92 8.46
CA PHE A 3 -8.66 -3.51 9.41
C PHE A 3 -9.31 -4.49 10.38
N GLY A 4 -8.66 -5.65 10.55
CA GLY A 4 -8.80 -6.51 11.73
C GLY A 4 -10.16 -7.15 11.96
N PHE A 5 -10.40 -7.55 13.21
CA PHE A 5 -11.57 -8.33 13.65
C PHE A 5 -12.92 -7.60 13.47
N ASN A 6 -12.90 -6.28 13.25
CA ASN A 6 -14.10 -5.44 13.17
C ASN A 6 -14.66 -5.25 11.76
N ARG A 7 -14.21 -6.05 10.79
CA ARG A 7 -14.58 -5.95 9.37
C ARG A 7 -16.07 -5.74 9.11
N ARG A 8 -16.94 -6.52 9.77
CA ARG A 8 -18.40 -6.39 9.59
C ARG A 8 -18.92 -5.01 10.02
N ARG A 9 -18.36 -4.45 11.08
CA ARG A 9 -18.76 -3.14 11.62
C ARG A 9 -18.32 -2.01 10.69
N VAL A 10 -17.12 -2.12 10.12
CA VAL A 10 -16.63 -1.18 9.09
C VAL A 10 -17.52 -1.21 7.85
N ILE A 11 -17.91 -2.41 7.38
CA ILE A 11 -18.84 -2.56 6.24
C ILE A 11 -20.19 -1.88 6.54
N ASN A 12 -20.74 -2.06 7.74
CA ASN A 12 -21.99 -1.41 8.13
C ASN A 12 -21.85 0.12 8.18
N ASN A 13 -20.71 0.64 8.65
CA ASN A 13 -20.43 2.07 8.63
C ASN A 13 -20.36 2.61 7.20
N ILE A 14 -19.69 1.90 6.28
CA ILE A 14 -19.64 2.26 4.85
C ILE A 14 -21.06 2.33 4.28
N LYS A 15 -21.88 1.29 4.51
CA LYS A 15 -23.28 1.25 4.05
C LYS A 15 -24.06 2.46 4.54
N LYS A 16 -24.00 2.75 5.84
CA LYS A 16 -24.68 3.89 6.46
C LYS A 16 -24.21 5.23 5.89
N ASN A 17 -22.90 5.40 5.66
CA ASN A 17 -22.35 6.62 5.09
C ASN A 17 -22.79 6.79 3.62
N ALA A 18 -22.84 5.71 2.85
CA ALA A 18 -23.29 5.72 1.46
C ALA A 18 -24.79 6.05 1.33
N GLU A 19 -25.65 5.46 2.17
CA GLU A 19 -27.09 5.77 2.23
C GLU A 19 -27.34 7.26 2.52
N LYS A 20 -26.47 7.87 3.33
CA LYS A 20 -26.50 9.30 3.66
C LYS A 20 -25.78 10.20 2.66
N LYS A 21 -25.22 9.65 1.57
CA LYS A 21 -24.37 10.37 0.60
C LYS A 21 -23.15 11.06 1.23
N GLN A 22 -22.65 10.54 2.35
CA GLN A 22 -21.50 11.06 3.10
C GLN A 22 -20.22 10.30 2.71
N PHE A 23 -19.79 10.42 1.45
CA PHE A 23 -18.68 9.62 0.91
C PHE A 23 -17.31 9.91 1.55
N ASN A 24 -17.16 11.07 2.21
CA ASN A 24 -15.94 11.48 2.90
C ASN A 24 -15.95 11.13 4.41
N ALA A 25 -17.04 10.57 4.92
CA ALA A 25 -17.13 10.20 6.32
C ALA A 25 -16.29 8.96 6.61
N LYS A 26 -15.57 9.00 7.74
CA LYS A 26 -14.74 7.88 8.21
C LYS A 26 -15.62 6.66 8.48
N ALA A 27 -15.14 5.49 8.08
CA ALA A 27 -15.83 4.21 8.28
C ALA A 27 -15.11 3.29 9.27
N GLU A 28 -13.81 3.47 9.44
CA GLU A 28 -12.99 2.74 10.41
C GLU A 28 -13.24 3.26 11.83
N LEU A 29 -13.30 2.36 12.80
CA LEU A 29 -13.73 2.68 14.16
C LEU A 29 -12.76 3.60 14.92
N ASN A 30 -11.47 3.44 14.65
CA ASN A 30 -10.39 4.09 15.39
C ASN A 30 -9.61 5.05 14.50
N ASP A 31 -10.21 5.54 13.41
CA ASP A 31 -9.56 6.53 12.58
C ASP A 31 -9.39 7.84 13.36
N PRO A 32 -8.16 8.36 13.53
CA PRO A 32 -7.92 9.56 14.31
C PRO A 32 -8.61 10.77 13.66
N VAL A 33 -9.33 11.56 14.46
CA VAL A 33 -9.92 12.82 14.01
C VAL A 33 -8.94 13.93 14.37
N LEU A 34 -8.25 14.44 13.36
CA LEU A 34 -7.22 15.46 13.52
C LEU A 34 -7.74 16.81 13.02
N THR A 35 -7.38 17.88 13.74
CA THR A 35 -7.51 19.25 13.27
C THR A 35 -6.53 19.54 12.14
N LYS A 36 -6.74 20.64 11.40
CA LYS A 36 -5.83 21.05 10.32
C LYS A 36 -4.39 21.26 10.80
N GLU A 37 -4.23 21.85 11.99
CA GLU A 37 -2.91 22.10 12.59
C GLU A 37 -2.22 20.79 12.98
N GLU A 38 -2.95 19.82 13.54
CA GLU A 38 -2.39 18.50 13.87
C GLU A 38 -1.98 17.74 12.61
N VAL A 39 -2.76 17.80 11.53
CA VAL A 39 -2.39 17.21 10.24
C VAL A 39 -1.10 17.85 9.71
N LYS A 40 -1.01 19.18 9.72
CA LYS A 40 0.18 19.91 9.25
C LYS A 40 1.41 19.53 10.06
N LYS A 41 1.28 19.48 11.39
CA LYS A 41 2.35 19.07 12.31
C LYS A 41 2.79 17.63 12.03
N LEU A 42 1.85 16.70 11.89
CA LEU A 42 2.15 15.29 11.59
C LEU A 42 2.91 15.13 10.27
N VAL A 43 2.45 15.80 9.21
CA VAL A 43 3.11 15.77 7.90
C VAL A 43 4.51 16.36 7.97
N GLN A 44 4.68 17.48 8.69
CA GLN A 44 6.00 18.10 8.88
C GLN A 44 6.95 17.19 9.65
N GLN A 45 6.49 16.57 10.73
CA GLN A 45 7.26 15.61 11.52
C GLN A 45 7.69 14.40 10.67
N PHE A 46 6.79 13.87 9.84
CA PHE A 46 7.11 12.80 8.91
C PHE A 46 8.26 13.22 7.97
N TRP A 47 8.16 14.37 7.31
CA TRP A 47 9.20 14.83 6.39
C TRP A 47 10.54 15.06 7.09
N GLN A 48 10.53 15.69 8.27
CA GLN A 48 11.74 15.85 9.08
C GLN A 48 12.37 14.50 9.43
N HIS A 49 11.56 13.52 9.86
CA HIS A 49 12.03 12.18 10.15
C HIS A 49 12.66 11.51 8.92
N THR A 50 12.08 11.68 7.73
CA THR A 50 12.63 11.11 6.48
C THR A 50 14.02 11.63 6.11
N GLN A 51 14.42 12.80 6.61
CA GLN A 51 15.75 13.37 6.36
C GLN A 51 16.83 12.83 7.29
N THR A 52 16.46 12.11 8.34
CA THR A 52 17.42 11.56 9.31
C THR A 52 18.23 10.39 8.71
N LEU A 53 19.49 10.25 9.14
CA LEU A 53 20.35 9.13 8.73
C LEU A 53 19.76 7.78 9.17
N ASN A 54 19.21 7.71 10.38
CA ASN A 54 18.55 6.51 10.90
C ASN A 54 17.41 6.06 9.99
N TYR A 55 16.55 6.98 9.54
CA TYR A 55 15.49 6.65 8.59
C TYR A 55 16.06 6.10 7.28
N ARG A 56 17.11 6.74 6.73
CA ARG A 56 17.71 6.29 5.46
C ARG A 56 18.26 4.87 5.57
N ILE A 57 18.95 4.53 6.66
CA ILE A 57 19.50 3.19 6.91
C ILE A 57 18.37 2.18 7.11
N LEU A 58 17.41 2.47 8.00
CA LEU A 58 16.28 1.57 8.26
C LEU A 58 15.44 1.33 7.00
N ASN A 59 15.19 2.37 6.19
CA ASN A 59 14.45 2.25 4.94
C ASN A 59 15.15 1.30 3.95
N LEU A 60 16.48 1.29 3.88
CA LEU A 60 17.21 0.31 3.06
C LEU A 60 16.99 -1.12 3.56
N ILE A 61 17.05 -1.33 4.88
CA ILE A 61 16.80 -2.64 5.50
C ILE A 61 15.37 -3.10 5.23
N PHE A 62 14.38 -2.24 5.49
CA PHE A 62 12.97 -2.54 5.24
C PHE A 62 12.72 -2.87 3.76
N ARG A 63 13.30 -2.11 2.81
CA ARG A 63 13.17 -2.41 1.38
C ARG A 63 13.67 -3.81 1.02
N ARG A 64 14.72 -4.30 1.68
CA ARG A 64 15.23 -5.67 1.48
C ARG A 64 14.27 -6.70 2.06
N ILE A 65 13.80 -6.49 3.29
CA ILE A 65 12.80 -7.36 3.94
C ILE A 65 11.54 -7.46 3.08
N PHE A 66 10.96 -6.34 2.65
CA PHE A 66 9.78 -6.32 1.78
C PHE A 66 10.01 -7.01 0.43
N GLY A 67 11.23 -6.97 -0.11
CA GLY A 67 11.60 -7.75 -1.30
C GLY A 67 11.53 -9.26 -1.06
N LEU A 68 12.00 -9.73 0.08
CA LEU A 68 11.90 -11.14 0.47
C LEU A 68 10.45 -11.56 0.72
N VAL A 69 9.69 -10.73 1.46
CA VAL A 69 8.27 -10.98 1.73
C VAL A 69 7.45 -11.04 0.43
N ALA A 70 7.77 -10.20 -0.56
CA ALA A 70 7.11 -10.24 -1.87
C ALA A 70 7.36 -11.55 -2.64
N ILE A 71 8.45 -12.26 -2.37
CA ILE A 71 8.71 -13.59 -2.95
C ILE A 71 7.95 -14.67 -2.16
N VAL A 72 8.00 -14.61 -0.82
CA VAL A 72 7.58 -15.69 0.07
C VAL A 72 6.08 -15.70 0.39
N LEU A 73 5.49 -14.53 0.66
CA LEU A 73 4.11 -14.39 1.14
C LEU A 73 3.01 -14.65 0.09
N PRO A 74 3.23 -14.56 -1.24
CA PRO A 74 2.21 -14.87 -2.23
C PRO A 74 2.38 -16.25 -2.89
N PRO A 75 2.66 -17.36 -2.18
CA PRO A 75 2.92 -18.63 -2.83
C PRO A 75 1.68 -19.17 -3.57
N ARG A 76 0.49 -18.66 -3.25
CA ARG A 76 -0.78 -18.96 -3.94
C ARG A 76 -1.29 -17.87 -4.88
N SER A 77 -0.57 -16.76 -5.03
CA SER A 77 -0.95 -15.68 -5.94
C SER A 77 -0.27 -15.86 -7.29
N ARG A 78 -1.06 -15.80 -8.36
CA ARG A 78 -0.58 -15.88 -9.75
C ARG A 78 -0.60 -14.50 -10.39
N ILE A 79 0.42 -14.21 -11.19
CA ILE A 79 0.45 -13.04 -12.07
C ILE A 79 0.20 -13.57 -13.48
N GLU A 80 -0.88 -13.13 -14.09
CA GLU A 80 -1.28 -13.51 -15.45
C GLU A 80 -1.07 -12.33 -16.41
N GLY A 81 -0.92 -12.63 -17.71
CA GLY A 81 -0.77 -11.58 -18.72
C GLY A 81 0.59 -10.88 -18.72
N MET A 82 1.66 -11.53 -18.21
CA MET A 82 3.02 -10.97 -18.22
C MET A 82 3.49 -10.56 -19.63
N GLN A 83 3.04 -11.28 -20.65
CA GLN A 83 3.32 -11.01 -22.05
C GLN A 83 2.72 -9.68 -22.55
N ASN A 84 1.72 -9.13 -21.85
CA ASN A 84 1.11 -7.85 -22.19
C ASN A 84 1.93 -6.65 -21.67
N LEU A 85 2.97 -6.90 -20.87
CA LEU A 85 3.82 -5.82 -20.38
C LEU A 85 4.70 -5.28 -21.50
N PRO A 86 4.76 -3.96 -21.69
CA PRO A 86 5.63 -3.37 -22.69
C PRO A 86 7.09 -3.63 -22.35
N ASP A 87 7.93 -3.73 -23.37
CA ASP A 87 9.37 -3.73 -23.19
C ASP A 87 9.88 -2.29 -22.99
N SER A 88 9.59 -1.75 -21.81
CA SER A 88 9.90 -0.38 -21.42
C SER A 88 10.55 -0.37 -20.03
N PRO A 89 11.48 0.57 -19.78
CA PRO A 89 12.01 0.79 -18.43
C PRO A 89 10.96 1.26 -17.43
N SER A 90 9.81 1.75 -17.90
CA SER A 90 8.70 2.26 -17.08
C SER A 90 7.34 1.76 -17.56
N ALA A 91 6.41 1.60 -16.62
CA ALA A 91 5.03 1.24 -16.89
C ALA A 91 4.10 1.86 -15.85
N PHE A 92 2.88 2.21 -16.27
CA PHE A 92 1.79 2.59 -15.36
C PHE A 92 0.98 1.34 -15.03
N ILE A 93 0.86 1.04 -13.74
CA ILE A 93 0.05 -0.06 -13.24
C ILE A 93 -1.09 0.56 -12.45
N THR A 94 -2.32 0.41 -12.94
CA THR A 94 -3.52 0.79 -12.21
C THR A 94 -4.10 -0.45 -11.55
N GLY A 95 -4.62 -0.27 -10.34
CA GLY A 95 -5.17 -1.38 -9.57
C GLY A 95 -5.97 -0.86 -8.39
N ASN A 96 -6.89 -1.70 -7.92
CA ASN A 96 -7.63 -1.44 -6.71
C ASN A 96 -6.74 -1.66 -5.48
N HIS A 97 -7.00 -0.92 -4.40
CA HIS A 97 -6.31 -1.09 -3.11
C HIS A 97 -7.25 -1.76 -2.09
N TYR A 98 -7.12 -3.07 -1.95
CA TYR A 98 -7.89 -3.91 -1.04
C TYR A 98 -7.22 -4.07 0.33
N ASN A 99 -5.89 -4.18 0.39
CA ASN A 99 -5.13 -4.38 1.62
C ASN A 99 -3.69 -3.81 1.56
N GLN A 100 -3.03 -3.73 2.71
CA GLN A 100 -1.64 -3.22 2.86
C GLN A 100 -0.58 -3.96 2.05
N PHE A 101 -0.84 -5.21 1.70
CA PHE A 101 0.09 -6.10 1.01
C PHE A 101 -0.13 -6.14 -0.50
N ASP A 102 -1.10 -5.42 -1.06
CA ASP A 102 -1.32 -5.37 -2.52
C ASP A 102 -0.05 -4.92 -3.27
N VAL A 103 0.70 -4.00 -2.66
CA VAL A 103 1.98 -3.52 -3.18
C VAL A 103 3.03 -4.63 -3.34
N LEU A 104 2.93 -5.72 -2.56
CA LEU A 104 3.83 -6.86 -2.70
C LEU A 104 3.67 -7.56 -4.05
N MET A 105 2.45 -7.59 -4.61
CA MET A 105 2.22 -8.22 -5.92
C MET A 105 2.87 -7.39 -7.02
N ILE A 106 2.73 -6.07 -6.94
CA ILE A 106 3.38 -5.11 -7.84
C ILE A 106 4.90 -5.23 -7.72
N LYS A 107 5.43 -5.34 -6.49
CA LYS A 107 6.86 -5.55 -6.25
C LYS A 107 7.34 -6.86 -6.87
N ARG A 108 6.61 -7.96 -6.70
CA ARG A 108 6.92 -9.27 -7.29
C ARG A 108 6.91 -9.22 -8.81
N LEU A 109 5.93 -8.53 -9.41
CA LEU A 109 5.84 -8.29 -10.84
C LEU A 109 7.11 -7.59 -11.37
N ALA A 110 7.49 -6.47 -10.76
CA ALA A 110 8.68 -5.73 -11.13
C ALA A 110 9.96 -6.57 -11.00
N MET A 111 10.05 -7.41 -9.96
CA MET A 111 11.18 -8.33 -9.78
C MET A 111 11.24 -9.38 -10.89
N LYS A 112 10.12 -9.99 -11.28
CA LYS A 112 10.06 -10.97 -12.37
C LYS A 112 10.49 -10.37 -13.72
N LYS A 113 10.01 -9.16 -14.08
CA LYS A 113 10.42 -8.50 -15.32
C LYS A 113 11.91 -8.15 -15.33
N LYS A 114 12.47 -7.70 -14.19
CA LYS A 114 13.91 -7.43 -14.09
C LYS A 114 14.75 -8.70 -14.31
N SER A 115 14.36 -9.83 -13.73
CA SER A 115 15.05 -11.11 -13.96
C SER A 115 14.96 -11.58 -15.41
N ALA A 116 13.85 -11.34 -16.10
CA ALA A 116 13.67 -11.67 -17.52
C ALA A 116 14.44 -10.76 -18.48
N CYS A 117 14.85 -9.56 -18.05
CA CYS A 117 15.64 -8.61 -18.84
C CYS A 117 17.16 -8.81 -18.67
N MET A 118 17.58 -9.63 -17.70
CA MET A 118 18.99 -9.96 -17.44
C MET A 118 19.39 -11.36 -17.96
N GLN A 119 18.49 -12.04 -18.66
CA GLN A 119 18.72 -13.25 -19.44
C GLN A 119 18.68 -12.89 -20.91
#